data_AF-A0A367M1Z0-F1
#
_entry.id   AF-A0A367M1Z0-F1
#
_cell.length_a   1.000
_cell.length_b   1.000
_cell.length_c   1.000
_cell.angle_alpha   90.00
_cell.angle_beta   90.00
_cell.angle_gamma   90.00
#
_symmetry.space_group_name_H-M   'P 1'
#
loop_
_entity.id
_entity.type
_entity.pdbx_description
1 polymer ?
#
loop_
_entity_poly.entity_id
_entity_poly.type
_entity_poly.pdbx_seq_one_letter_code
_entity_poly.pdbx_strand_id
1 'polypeptide(L)'
;VLLIGTAEAMALGVANGLDAKVLAEIMRRSSGGNWALEVYNPWPGVMENAPASRDYSGGFMAQLMAKDLGLAQEAAQASASSTPMGSLALSLYRLLLKQGYAERDFSVVQKLFDPTQGQ
;
A
#
# COMPACT_ATOMS: atom_id res chain seq x y z
N VAL A 1 2.48 -6.80 0.59
CA VAL A 1 3.40 -6.59 1.73
C VAL A 1 4.22 -5.32 1.53
N LEU A 2 5.12 -5.25 0.54
CA LEU A 2 6.00 -4.08 0.32
C LEU A 2 5.25 -2.74 0.17
N LEU A 3 4.13 -2.72 -0.55
CA LEU A 3 3.32 -1.50 -0.71
C LEU A 3 2.82 -0.93 0.62
N ILE A 4 2.44 -1.79 1.57
CA ILE A 4 2.00 -1.36 2.91
C ILE A 4 3.17 -0.74 3.66
N GLY A 5 4.34 -1.39 3.61
CA GLY A 5 5.57 -0.85 4.18
C GLY A 5 5.98 0.50 3.58
N THR A 6 5.82 0.68 2.26
CA THR A 6 6.03 1.98 1.62
C THR A 6 5.02 3.01 2.11
N ALA A 7 3.73 2.64 2.19
CA ALA A 7 2.67 3.56 2.60
C ALA A 7 2.81 4.04 4.05
N GLU A 8 3.14 3.14 4.99
CA GLU A 8 3.38 3.50 6.39
C GLU A 8 4.64 4.37 6.53
N ALA A 9 5.72 4.05 5.81
CA ALA A 9 6.97 4.81 5.87
C ALA A 9 6.80 6.23 5.29
N MET A 10 6.08 6.35 4.17
CA MET A 10 5.72 7.64 3.58
C MET A 10 4.91 8.49 4.55
N ALA A 11 3.83 7.94 5.11
CA ALA A 11 2.99 8.66 6.07
C ALA A 11 3.76 9.07 7.32
N LEU A 12 4.59 8.19 7.87
CA LEU A 12 5.41 8.49 9.03
C LEU A 12 6.37 9.65 8.76
N GLY A 13 7.08 9.63 7.63
CA GLY A 13 8.02 10.71 7.31
C GLY A 13 7.32 12.04 7.05
N VAL A 14 6.19 12.04 6.33
CA VAL A 14 5.42 13.26 6.08
C VAL A 14 4.81 13.83 7.37
N ALA A 15 4.29 12.98 8.25
CA ALA A 15 3.80 13.40 9.57
C ALA A 15 4.91 14.02 10.45
N ASN A 16 6.18 13.74 10.15
CA ASN A 16 7.35 14.32 10.81
C ASN A 16 7.97 15.48 10.01
N GLY A 17 7.21 16.09 9.09
CA GLY A 17 7.58 17.32 8.40
C GLY A 17 8.45 17.14 7.15
N LEU A 18 8.60 15.92 6.65
CA LEU A 18 9.30 15.68 5.39
C LEU A 18 8.39 15.94 4.19
N ASP A 19 8.96 16.51 3.13
CA ASP A 19 8.30 16.53 1.83
C ASP A 19 8.20 15.12 1.25
N ALA A 20 7.02 14.76 0.74
CA ALA A 20 6.75 13.41 0.25
C ALA A 20 7.64 13.02 -0.95
N LYS A 21 7.89 13.94 -1.89
CA LYS A 21 8.73 13.66 -3.07
C LYS A 21 10.18 13.46 -2.66
N VAL A 22 10.69 14.30 -1.76
CA VAL A 22 12.05 14.18 -1.23
C VAL A 22 12.23 12.85 -0.49
N LEU A 23 11.31 12.49 0.40
CA LEU A 23 11.35 11.23 1.13
C LEU A 23 11.29 10.02 0.19
N ALA A 24 10.37 10.04 -0.78
CA ALA A 24 10.24 8.96 -1.76
C ALA A 24 11.54 8.75 -2.55
N GLU A 25 12.18 9.82 -3.03
CA GLU A 25 13.43 9.71 -3.80
C GLU A 25 14.59 9.18 -2.95
N ILE A 26 14.68 9.60 -1.69
CA ILE A 26 15.69 9.07 -0.75
C ILE A 26 15.49 7.58 -0.54
N MET A 27 14.27 7.15 -0.19
CA MET A 27 13.99 5.73 0.07
C MET A 27 14.21 4.89 -1.19
N ARG A 28 13.78 5.37 -2.36
CA ARG A 28 13.93 4.68 -3.65
C ARG A 28 15.39 4.38 -3.98
N ARG A 29 16.32 5.31 -3.71
CA ARG A 29 17.77 5.15 -3.98
C ARG A 29 18.55 4.49 -2.85
N SER A 30 17.90 4.17 -1.73
CA SER A 30 18.55 3.62 -0.54
C SER A 30 18.18 2.14 -0.33
N SER A 31 18.56 1.57 0.81
CA SER A 31 18.23 0.19 1.19
C SER A 31 16.73 -0.08 1.37
N GLY A 32 15.90 0.97 1.48
CA GLY A 32 14.43 0.87 1.49
C GLY A 32 13.80 0.72 0.11
N GLY A 33 14.60 0.79 -0.96
CA GLY A 33 14.16 0.74 -2.34
C GLY A 33 13.36 -0.52 -2.65
N ASN A 34 12.23 -0.36 -3.32
CA ASN A 34 11.34 -1.45 -3.70
C ASN A 34 10.49 -1.05 -4.91
N TRP A 35 9.81 -2.03 -5.52
CA TRP A 35 9.00 -1.82 -6.73
C TRP A 35 7.96 -0.70 -6.60
N ALA A 36 7.30 -0.55 -5.45
CA ALA A 36 6.32 0.51 -5.28
C ALA A 36 6.96 1.91 -5.31
N LEU A 37 8.17 2.05 -4.75
CA LEU A 37 8.91 3.31 -4.81
C LEU A 37 9.46 3.61 -6.21
N GLU A 38 9.71 2.59 -7.04
CA GLU A 38 10.21 2.78 -8.41
C GLU A 38 9.11 3.20 -9.39
N VAL A 39 7.92 2.58 -9.32
CA VAL A 39 6.90 2.74 -10.37
C VAL A 39 5.46 2.89 -9.88
N TYR A 40 5.21 2.83 -8.57
CA TYR A 40 3.84 2.69 -8.04
C TYR A 40 3.63 3.36 -6.68
N ASN A 41 4.13 4.60 -6.53
CA ASN A 41 4.15 5.25 -5.23
C ASN A 41 2.71 5.47 -4.70
N PRO A 42 2.40 5.07 -3.45
CA PRO A 42 1.04 5.15 -2.90
C PRO A 42 0.62 6.55 -2.42
N TRP A 43 1.56 7.51 -2.40
CA TRP A 43 1.31 8.89 -1.95
C TRP A 43 0.86 9.80 -3.10
N PRO A 44 -0.31 10.48 -3.00
CA PRO A 44 -0.80 11.35 -4.06
C PRO A 44 0.17 12.47 -4.41
N GLY A 45 0.37 12.72 -5.70
CA GLY A 45 1.23 13.79 -6.19
C GLY A 45 2.73 13.46 -6.23
N VAL A 46 3.18 12.33 -5.68
CA VAL A 46 4.59 11.90 -5.85
C VAL A 46 4.86 11.41 -7.26
N MET A 47 3.95 10.61 -7.82
CA MET A 47 3.98 10.14 -9.22
C MET A 47 2.66 10.48 -9.90
N GLU A 48 2.67 11.38 -10.89
CA GLU A 48 1.45 11.86 -11.57
C GLU A 48 0.68 10.73 -12.29
N ASN A 49 1.40 9.73 -12.81
CA ASN A 49 0.82 8.59 -13.53
C ASN A 49 0.37 7.43 -12.61
N ALA A 50 0.63 7.47 -11.30
CA ALA A 50 0.23 6.43 -10.36
C ALA A 50 -1.25 6.57 -9.96
N PRO A 51 -1.94 5.48 -9.56
CA PRO A 51 -3.33 5.56 -9.11
C PRO A 51 -3.56 6.54 -7.96
N ALA A 52 -2.60 6.65 -7.03
CA ALA A 52 -2.68 7.61 -5.92
C ALA A 52 -2.94 9.05 -6.36
N SER A 53 -2.42 9.47 -7.52
CA SER A 53 -2.62 10.83 -8.05
C SER A 53 -3.95 11.05 -8.77
N ARG A 54 -4.79 10.02 -8.86
CA ARG A 54 -6.14 10.07 -9.46
C ARG A 54 -7.18 9.42 -8.56
N ASP A 55 -7.09 9.72 -7.26
CA ASP A 55 -7.95 9.19 -6.20
C ASP A 55 -8.05 7.66 -6.22
N TYR A 56 -6.93 6.98 -6.48
CA TYR A 56 -6.86 5.51 -6.50
C TYR A 56 -7.84 4.86 -7.50
N SER A 57 -8.19 5.56 -8.59
CA SER A 57 -9.05 5.02 -9.65
C SER A 57 -8.29 4.12 -10.65
N GLY A 58 -8.97 3.09 -11.13
CA GLY A 58 -8.40 2.07 -12.03
C GLY A 58 -7.34 1.22 -11.34
N GLY A 59 -6.33 0.77 -12.09
CA GLY A 59 -5.23 -0.03 -11.55
C GLY A 59 -5.64 -1.45 -11.16
N PHE A 60 -5.14 -1.93 -10.02
CA PHE A 60 -5.41 -3.27 -9.51
C PHE A 60 -6.25 -3.19 -8.23
N MET A 61 -7.50 -3.65 -8.30
CA MET A 61 -8.48 -3.47 -7.22
C MET A 61 -8.03 -4.07 -5.88
N ALA A 62 -8.28 -3.36 -4.78
CA ALA A 62 -8.02 -3.84 -3.42
C ALA A 62 -8.74 -5.15 -3.10
N GLN A 63 -9.95 -5.36 -3.66
CA GLN A 63 -10.66 -6.65 -3.55
C GLN A 63 -9.90 -7.81 -4.20
N LEU A 64 -9.27 -7.58 -5.36
CA LEU A 64 -8.45 -8.60 -6.03
C LEU A 64 -7.17 -8.89 -5.24
N MET A 65 -6.53 -7.86 -4.68
CA MET A 65 -5.39 -8.03 -3.78
C MET A 65 -5.77 -8.84 -2.52
N ALA A 66 -6.92 -8.56 -1.92
CA ALA A 66 -7.42 -9.33 -0.78
C ALA A 66 -7.70 -10.79 -1.16
N LYS A 67 -8.25 -11.04 -2.35
CA LYS A 67 -8.46 -12.39 -2.89
C LYS A 67 -7.14 -13.13 -3.09
N ASP A 68 -6.14 -12.51 -3.73
CA ASP A 68 -4.83 -13.12 -3.95
C ASP A 68 -4.11 -13.43 -2.64
N LEU A 69 -4.18 -12.52 -1.65
CA LEU A 69 -3.67 -12.78 -0.31
C LEU A 69 -4.42 -13.92 0.40
N GLY A 70 -5.73 -14.07 0.17
CA GLY A 70 -6.51 -15.21 0.64
C GLY A 70 -5.95 -16.54 0.12
N LEU A 71 -5.72 -16.63 -1.19
CA LEU A 71 -5.10 -17.81 -1.81
C LEU A 71 -3.69 -18.07 -1.26
N ALA A 72 -2.91 -17.02 -1.00
CA ALA A 72 -1.59 -17.16 -0.37
C ALA A 72 -1.68 -17.73 1.06
N GLN A 73 -2.72 -17.38 1.82
CA GLN A 73 -2.94 -17.95 3.16
C GLN A 73 -3.38 -19.42 3.11
N GLU A 74 -4.21 -19.80 2.15
CA GLU A 74 -4.58 -21.21 1.92
C GLU A 74 -3.35 -22.05 1.58
N ALA A 75 -2.48 -21.56 0.69
CA ALA A 75 -1.22 -22.22 0.35
C ALA A 75 -0.29 -22.31 1.57
N ALA A 76 -0.16 -21.24 2.35
CA ALA A 76 0.64 -21.22 3.57
C ALA A 76 0.15 -22.24 4.61
N GLN A 77 -1.17 -22.40 4.75
CA GLN A 77 -1.76 -23.43 5.61
C GLN A 77 -1.41 -24.84 5.11
N ALA A 78 -1.56 -25.09 3.81
CA ALA A 78 -1.28 -26.40 3.21
C ALA A 78 0.19 -26.83 3.35
N SER A 79 1.13 -25.89 3.32
CA SER A 79 2.56 -26.13 3.45
C SER A 79 3.13 -25.87 4.86
N ALA A 80 2.28 -25.63 5.86
CA ALA A 80 2.66 -25.24 7.22
C ALA A 80 3.69 -24.07 7.26
N SER A 81 3.60 -23.14 6.32
CA SER A 81 4.52 -22.02 6.17
C SER A 81 4.04 -20.80 6.97
N SER A 82 4.93 -20.22 7.78
CA SER A 82 4.61 -19.00 8.52
C SER A 82 4.71 -17.76 7.61
N THR A 83 3.63 -16.99 7.49
CA THR A 83 3.57 -15.79 6.62
C THR A 83 3.09 -14.54 7.36
N PRO A 84 3.69 -14.16 8.51
CA PRO A 84 3.14 -13.14 9.41
C PRO A 84 2.85 -11.80 8.72
N MET A 85 3.75 -11.34 7.85
CA MET A 85 3.56 -10.10 7.07
C MET A 85 2.43 -10.23 6.05
N GLY A 86 2.25 -11.40 5.45
CA GLY A 86 1.16 -11.69 4.51
C GLY A 86 -0.20 -11.75 5.21
N SER A 87 -0.27 -12.41 6.36
CA SER A 87 -1.48 -12.50 7.19
C SER A 87 -1.93 -11.12 7.70
N LEU A 88 -0.99 -10.29 8.15
CA LEU A 88 -1.29 -8.90 8.54
C LEU A 88 -1.73 -8.07 7.33
N ALA A 89 -1.05 -8.19 6.20
CA ALA A 89 -1.44 -7.50 4.97
C ALA A 89 -2.88 -7.84 4.57
N LEU A 90 -3.28 -9.13 4.60
CA LEU A 90 -4.65 -9.55 4.32
C LEU A 90 -5.65 -8.89 5.29
N SER A 91 -5.29 -8.80 6.56
CA SER A 91 -6.14 -8.15 7.58
C SER A 91 -6.35 -6.67 7.30
N LEU A 92 -5.30 -5.95 6.89
CA LEU A 92 -5.38 -4.54 6.50
C LEU A 92 -6.19 -4.34 5.21
N TYR A 93 -6.03 -5.20 4.20
CA TYR A 93 -6.87 -5.14 3.00
C TYR A 93 -8.34 -5.42 3.31
N ARG A 94 -8.65 -6.39 4.19
CA ARG A 94 -10.03 -6.62 4.65
C ARG A 94 -10.62 -5.42 5.38
N LEU A 95 -9.80 -4.64 6.10
CA LEU A 95 -10.25 -3.36 6.69
C LEU A 95 -10.62 -2.35 5.61
N LEU A 96 -9.82 -2.21 4.55
CA LEU A 96 -10.13 -1.34 3.41
C LEU A 96 -11.43 -1.74 2.71
N LEU A 97 -11.70 -3.04 2.55
CA LEU A 97 -12.96 -3.51 1.98
C LEU A 97 -14.16 -3.06 2.81
N LYS A 98 -14.06 -3.12 4.15
CA LYS A 98 -15.10 -2.64 5.07
C LYS A 98 -15.30 -1.12 5.02
N GLN A 99 -14.28 -0.37 4.61
CA GLN A 99 -14.33 1.08 4.42
C GLN A 99 -14.85 1.49 3.02
N GLY A 100 -15.26 0.54 2.18
CA GLY A 100 -15.81 0.81 0.85
C GLY A 100 -14.77 0.98 -0.26
N TYR A 101 -13.50 0.62 -0.01
CA TYR A 101 -12.42 0.77 -1.00
C TYR A 101 -12.20 -0.47 -1.88
N ALA A 102 -13.17 -1.38 -1.98
CA ALA A 102 -13.03 -2.63 -2.71
C ALA A 102 -12.62 -2.44 -4.19
N GLU A 103 -13.18 -1.43 -4.85
CA GLU A 103 -12.96 -1.14 -6.27
C GLU A 103 -11.83 -0.13 -6.52
N ARG A 104 -11.25 0.44 -5.47
CA ARG A 104 -10.08 1.33 -5.59
C ARG A 104 -8.83 0.49 -5.81
N ASP A 105 -7.84 1.10 -6.43
CA ASP A 105 -6.51 0.53 -6.57
C ASP A 105 -5.94 0.14 -5.20
N PHE A 106 -5.22 -0.98 -5.12
CA PHE A 106 -4.65 -1.52 -3.89
C PHE A 106 -3.70 -0.55 -3.16
N SER A 107 -3.10 0.44 -3.85
CA SER A 107 -2.35 1.53 -3.21
C SER A 107 -3.20 2.44 -2.30
N VAL A 108 -4.53 2.33 -2.34
CA VAL A 108 -5.47 2.99 -1.41
C VAL A 108 -5.22 2.63 0.05
N VAL A 109 -4.43 1.58 0.33
CA VAL A 109 -3.93 1.29 1.68
C VAL A 109 -3.21 2.47 2.34
N GLN A 110 -2.71 3.43 1.56
CA GLN A 110 -2.22 4.72 2.05
C GLN A 110 -3.21 5.45 2.96
N LYS A 111 -4.51 5.37 2.67
CA LYS A 111 -5.57 6.03 3.45
C LYS A 111 -5.69 5.52 4.88
N LEU A 112 -5.13 4.34 5.20
CA LEU A 112 -5.05 3.87 6.59
C LEU A 112 -4.04 4.68 7.43
N PHE A 113 -3.05 5.31 6.79
CA PHE A 113 -1.93 5.96 7.45
C PHE A 113 -1.91 7.47 7.26
N ASP A 114 -2.60 8.00 6.24
CA ASP A 114 -2.74 9.43 6.00
C ASP A 114 -4.11 9.96 6.50
N PRO A 115 -4.17 10.62 7.67
CA PRO A 115 -5.41 11.13 8.23
C PRO A 115 -6.00 12.31 7.44
N THR A 116 -5.21 12.97 6.59
CA THR A 116 -5.66 14.15 5.81
C THR A 116 -6.50 13.77 4.59
N GLN A 117 -6.48 12.49 4.22
CA GLN A 117 -7.22 11.93 3.08
C GLN A 117 -8.50 11.18 3.46
N GLY A 118 -8.84 11.15 4.75
CA GLY A 118 -10.03 10.52 5.31
C GLY A 118 -11.25 11.44 5.44
N GLN A 119 -11.21 12.65 4.85
CA GLN A 119 -12.36 13.56 4.72
C GLN A 119 -12.76 13.72 3.25
#